data_AF-A0A6P5GIF7-F1
#
_entry.id   AF-A0A6P5GIF7-F1
#
_cell.length_a   1.000
_cell.length_b   1.000
_cell.length_c   1.000
_cell.angle_alpha   90.00
_cell.angle_beta   90.00
_cell.angle_gamma   90.00
#
_symmetry.space_group_name_H-M   'P 1'
#
loop_
_entity.id
_entity.type
_entity.pdbx_description
1 polymer ?
#
loop_
_entity_poly.entity_id
_entity_poly.type
_entity_poly.pdbx_seq_one_letter_code
_entity_poly.pdbx_strand_id
1 'polypeptide(L)'
;MSWKLPIFGGAQQQQAPSNFPEIPTQSWYPPSVLSSSSRPSTASSSSSVGGSQRTPDGPTAHGQPSPAEAAGIIARLKDKSVDELRKILADKEAYDAFFNSLDQVKIQNNVRDELRKETLQLARENLEKEPRILELRNQCTIIRTTELAAAQEKLAELERQKEEILKSYSPAALLGKLHDAMIKVDEESEQLHAKLLEKEIDLPTFVQKYKKLRTTYHRRALLHLAAKTSVC
;
A
#
# COMPACT_ATOMS: atom_id res chain seq x y z
N MET A 1 -17.73 -0.46 -29.35
CA MET A 1 -17.66 -0.79 -27.91
C MET A 1 -18.26 0.37 -27.15
N SER A 2 -19.26 0.13 -26.31
CA SER A 2 -20.08 1.19 -25.68
C SER A 2 -19.67 1.37 -24.22
N TRP A 3 -19.35 2.60 -23.83
CA TRP A 3 -19.14 2.98 -22.44
C TRP A 3 -20.27 3.91 -22.00
N LYS A 4 -21.17 3.40 -21.16
CA LYS A 4 -22.24 4.18 -20.55
C LYS A 4 -21.68 4.83 -19.28
N LEU A 5 -21.68 6.16 -19.25
CA LEU A 5 -21.48 6.94 -18.01
C LEU A 5 -22.83 7.03 -17.28
N PRO A 6 -22.89 6.77 -15.96
CA PRO A 6 -24.08 7.07 -15.18
C PRO A 6 -24.17 8.58 -14.92
N ILE A 7 -25.35 9.16 -15.18
CA ILE A 7 -25.69 10.50 -14.74
C ILE A 7 -26.16 10.40 -13.28
N PHE A 8 -25.62 11.23 -12.39
CA PHE A 8 -26.24 11.47 -11.09
C PHE A 8 -26.24 12.97 -10.77
N GLY A 9 -27.43 13.56 -10.79
CA GLY A 9 -27.67 14.92 -10.32
C GLY A 9 -28.62 14.88 -9.13
N GLY A 10 -28.25 15.54 -8.05
CA GLY A 10 -29.05 15.59 -6.82
C GLY A 10 -28.24 16.26 -5.71
N ALA A 11 -28.64 17.47 -5.33
CA ALA A 11 -27.94 18.21 -4.29
C ALA A 11 -28.22 17.59 -2.91
N GLN A 12 -27.18 17.06 -2.26
CA GLN A 12 -27.19 16.92 -0.81
C GLN A 12 -25.80 17.17 -0.25
N GLN A 13 -25.76 18.00 0.78
CA GLN A 13 -24.55 18.42 1.49
C GLN A 13 -24.06 17.25 2.34
N GLN A 14 -23.08 16.50 1.84
CA GLN A 14 -22.42 15.42 2.57
C GLN A 14 -20.90 15.54 2.49
N GLN A 15 -20.26 15.38 3.65
CA GLN A 15 -18.81 15.35 3.78
C GLN A 15 -18.24 14.23 2.91
N ALA A 16 -17.13 14.50 2.23
CA ALA A 16 -16.42 13.48 1.48
C ALA A 16 -15.99 12.35 2.43
N PRO A 17 -16.35 11.08 2.16
CA PRO A 17 -15.79 9.97 2.92
C PRO A 17 -14.32 9.84 2.52
N SER A 18 -13.43 10.02 3.49
CA SER A 18 -11.99 9.74 3.38
C SER A 18 -11.77 8.23 3.22
N ASN A 19 -12.06 7.70 2.04
CA ASN A 19 -12.16 6.27 1.79
C ASN A 19 -10.82 5.65 1.38
N PHE A 20 -9.86 5.70 2.28
CA PHE A 20 -8.73 4.78 2.32
C PHE A 20 -8.65 4.18 3.72
N PRO A 21 -8.42 2.86 3.86
CA PRO A 21 -8.41 2.23 5.17
C PRO A 21 -7.28 2.81 6.02
N GLU A 22 -7.61 3.32 7.21
CA GLU A 22 -6.66 3.48 8.28
C GLU A 22 -6.04 2.10 8.53
N ILE A 23 -4.79 1.92 8.10
CA ILE A 23 -4.01 0.72 8.44
C ILE A 23 -3.81 0.79 9.95
N PRO A 24 -4.41 -0.12 10.75
CA PRO A 24 -4.28 -0.03 12.19
C PRO A 24 -2.81 -0.17 12.56
N THR A 25 -2.33 0.68 13.47
CA THR A 25 -1.04 0.50 14.16
C THR A 25 -1.15 -0.66 15.16
N GLN A 26 -1.47 -1.84 14.66
CA GLN A 26 -1.58 -3.07 15.44
C GLN A 26 -0.35 -3.95 15.22
N SER A 27 0.34 -4.18 16.34
CA SER A 27 1.01 -5.43 16.73
C SER A 27 1.51 -6.34 15.59
N TRP A 28 2.84 -6.38 15.43
CA TRP A 28 3.57 -7.18 14.42
C TRP A 28 3.57 -8.71 14.66
N TYR A 29 2.59 -9.25 15.40
CA TYR A 29 2.44 -10.68 15.67
C TYR A 29 1.18 -11.22 14.98
N PRO A 30 1.27 -12.31 14.19
CA PRO A 30 0.10 -12.89 13.55
C PRO A 30 -0.80 -13.57 14.58
N PRO A 31 -2.14 -13.48 14.46
CA PRO A 31 -3.04 -14.27 15.28
C PRO A 31 -2.96 -15.74 14.86
N SER A 32 -2.66 -16.63 15.81
CA SER A 32 -2.58 -18.07 15.58
C SER A 32 -3.93 -18.64 15.15
N VAL A 33 -4.09 -18.95 13.85
CA VAL A 33 -5.29 -19.61 13.33
C VAL A 33 -5.20 -21.13 13.50
N LEU A 34 -6.20 -21.69 14.17
CA LEU A 34 -6.38 -23.13 14.31
C LEU A 34 -7.04 -23.70 13.05
N SER A 35 -6.52 -24.85 12.61
CA SER A 35 -7.19 -25.88 11.80
C SER A 35 -7.45 -25.71 10.30
N SER A 36 -7.39 -26.89 9.65
CA SER A 36 -7.94 -27.32 8.36
C SER A 36 -7.21 -27.01 7.04
N SER A 37 -6.61 -28.09 6.52
CA SER A 37 -6.09 -28.32 5.17
C SER A 37 -6.90 -27.75 3.99
N SER A 38 -6.17 -27.21 3.01
CA SER A 38 -6.34 -27.64 1.60
C SER A 38 -5.08 -27.29 0.79
N ARG A 39 -4.64 -28.22 -0.07
CA ARG A 39 -3.53 -28.02 -1.03
C ARG A 39 -4.09 -27.63 -2.40
N PRO A 40 -3.30 -26.93 -3.21
CA PRO A 40 -3.11 -27.37 -4.59
C PRO A 40 -1.63 -27.63 -4.94
N SER A 41 -1.40 -28.30 -6.06
CA SER A 41 -0.14 -28.94 -6.43
C SER A 41 0.61 -28.22 -7.55
N THR A 42 1.94 -28.32 -7.57
CA THR A 42 2.78 -28.20 -8.77
C THR A 42 3.76 -29.38 -8.84
N ALA A 43 4.18 -29.75 -10.05
CA ALA A 43 4.71 -31.08 -10.34
C ALA A 43 6.25 -31.14 -10.53
N SER A 44 6.85 -32.20 -9.97
CA SER A 44 7.90 -33.11 -10.48
C SER A 44 8.79 -32.67 -11.67
N SER A 45 10.09 -32.97 -11.73
CA SER A 45 10.87 -34.14 -11.24
C SER A 45 12.38 -33.78 -11.13
N SER A 46 13.31 -34.48 -10.46
CA SER A 46 13.37 -35.71 -9.61
C SER A 46 14.72 -35.65 -8.82
N SER A 47 15.33 -36.64 -8.14
CA SER A 47 15.23 -38.12 -8.05
C SER A 47 15.86 -38.65 -6.75
N SER A 48 15.23 -39.66 -6.11
CA SER A 48 15.73 -40.60 -5.07
C SER A 48 16.40 -40.03 -3.78
N VAL A 49 16.17 -40.56 -2.56
CA VAL A 49 15.61 -41.87 -2.16
C VAL A 49 14.88 -41.82 -0.79
N GLY A 50 13.94 -42.74 -0.58
CA GLY A 50 13.57 -43.35 0.72
C GLY A 50 13.26 -42.45 1.93
N GLY A 51 11.99 -42.15 2.19
CA GLY A 51 11.54 -41.50 3.43
C GLY A 51 10.96 -42.47 4.47
N SER A 52 10.92 -42.03 5.72
CA SER A 52 9.88 -42.45 6.67
C SER A 52 9.50 -41.27 7.56
N GLN A 53 8.20 -41.02 7.69
CA GLN A 53 7.63 -39.84 8.33
C GLN A 53 6.76 -40.27 9.51
N ARG A 54 7.16 -39.92 10.74
CA ARG A 54 6.21 -39.70 11.85
C ARG A 54 6.87 -39.04 13.06
N THR A 55 6.42 -37.83 13.38
CA THR A 55 6.31 -37.40 14.78
C THR A 55 5.13 -38.11 15.43
N PRO A 56 5.18 -38.29 16.75
CA PRO A 56 4.03 -37.83 17.53
C PRO A 56 4.45 -36.99 18.74
N ASP A 57 3.69 -35.94 19.00
CA ASP A 57 3.77 -35.19 20.25
C ASP A 57 3.45 -36.08 21.46
N GLY A 58 4.24 -35.92 22.52
CA GLY A 58 4.05 -36.54 23.81
C GLY A 58 5.19 -36.15 24.74
N PRO A 59 4.97 -35.98 26.06
CA PRO A 59 6.07 -35.71 26.98
C PRO A 59 7.04 -36.89 26.90
N THR A 60 8.29 -36.61 26.54
CA THR A 60 9.31 -37.64 26.31
C THR A 60 9.43 -38.54 27.54
N ALA A 61 8.93 -39.77 27.41
CA ALA A 61 9.22 -40.83 28.35
C ALA A 61 10.74 -40.92 28.50
N HIS A 62 11.23 -41.09 29.73
CA HIS A 62 12.66 -41.21 30.02
C HIS A 62 13.25 -42.34 29.17
N GLY A 63 13.90 -41.97 28.07
CA GLY A 63 14.31 -42.89 27.04
C GLY A 63 15.42 -43.79 27.55
N GLN A 64 15.14 -45.09 27.67
CA GLN A 64 16.23 -46.05 27.82
C GLN A 64 17.11 -45.96 26.56
N PRO A 65 18.45 -46.04 26.70
CA PRO A 65 19.35 -46.05 25.55
C PRO A 65 18.96 -47.21 24.62
N SER A 66 19.06 -46.99 23.31
CA SER A 66 18.75 -48.05 22.35
C SER A 66 19.64 -49.28 22.60
N PRO A 67 19.23 -50.51 22.21
CA PRO A 67 20.00 -51.71 22.49
C PRO A 67 21.47 -51.64 22.01
N ALA A 68 21.75 -50.92 20.92
CA ALA A 68 23.09 -50.68 20.42
C ALA A 68 23.90 -49.69 21.29
N GLU A 69 23.27 -48.59 21.73
CA GLU A 69 23.88 -47.62 22.64
C GLU A 69 24.17 -48.23 24.02
N ALA A 70 23.23 -49.02 24.54
CA ALA A 70 23.38 -49.77 25.78
C ALA A 70 24.53 -50.78 25.69
N ALA A 71 24.62 -51.55 24.59
CA ALA A 71 25.73 -52.48 24.35
C ALA A 71 27.09 -51.75 24.30
N GLY A 72 27.16 -50.57 23.68
CA GLY A 72 28.36 -49.74 23.66
C GLY A 72 28.79 -49.23 25.05
N ILE A 73 27.84 -48.87 25.91
CA ILE A 73 28.11 -48.49 27.31
C ILE A 73 28.60 -49.70 28.12
N ILE A 74 27.94 -50.85 27.97
CA ILE A 74 28.32 -52.11 28.64
C ILE A 74 29.74 -52.55 28.23
N ALA A 75 30.12 -52.39 26.96
CA ALA A 75 31.48 -52.67 26.51
C ALA A 75 32.52 -51.82 27.26
N ARG A 76 32.31 -50.49 27.39
CA ARG A 76 33.23 -49.61 28.14
C ARG A 76 33.27 -49.88 29.64
N LEU A 77 32.20 -50.43 30.22
CA LEU A 77 32.19 -50.87 31.62
C LEU A 77 32.94 -52.20 31.81
N LYS A 78 32.88 -53.11 30.83
CA LYS A 78 33.56 -54.42 30.88
C LYS A 78 35.08 -54.31 30.92
N ASP A 79 35.64 -53.29 30.27
CA ASP A 79 37.10 -53.07 30.20
C ASP A 79 37.70 -52.43 31.46
N LYS A 80 36.88 -52.16 32.50
CA LYS A 80 37.31 -51.56 33.77
C LYS A 80 37.58 -52.60 34.86
N SER A 81 38.51 -52.26 35.76
CA SER A 81 38.80 -53.08 36.94
C SER A 81 37.63 -53.09 37.94
N VAL A 82 37.57 -54.12 38.79
CA VAL A 82 36.52 -54.25 39.82
C VAL A 82 36.54 -53.07 40.80
N ASP A 83 37.71 -52.54 41.13
CA ASP A 83 37.83 -51.40 42.04
C ASP A 83 37.45 -50.08 41.36
N GLU A 84 37.71 -49.92 40.06
CA GLU A 84 37.13 -48.80 39.28
C GLU A 84 35.62 -48.88 39.18
N LEU A 85 35.04 -50.06 38.97
CA LEU A 85 33.59 -50.25 38.91
C LEU A 85 32.92 -49.98 40.26
N ARG A 86 33.51 -50.45 41.36
CA ARG A 86 33.08 -50.10 42.72
C ARG A 86 33.17 -48.61 42.99
N LYS A 87 34.25 -47.97 42.53
CA LYS A 87 34.41 -46.51 42.64
C LYS A 87 33.32 -45.78 41.85
N ILE A 88 33.12 -46.11 40.58
CA ILE A 88 32.07 -45.50 39.72
C ILE A 88 30.65 -45.70 40.31
N LEU A 89 30.42 -46.78 41.07
CA LEU A 89 29.13 -47.04 41.73
C LEU A 89 28.95 -46.26 43.04
N ALA A 90 30.03 -45.98 43.78
CA ALA A 90 29.98 -45.40 45.13
C ALA A 90 30.36 -43.91 45.21
N ASP A 91 31.14 -43.42 44.25
CA ASP A 91 31.67 -42.06 44.16
C ASP A 91 30.97 -41.32 43.00
N LYS A 92 30.24 -40.26 43.34
CA LYS A 92 29.42 -39.51 42.38
C LYS A 92 30.29 -38.78 41.37
N GLU A 93 31.41 -38.20 41.80
CA GLU A 93 32.35 -37.50 40.93
C GLU A 93 33.03 -38.50 39.96
N ALA A 94 33.27 -39.75 40.38
CA ALA A 94 33.72 -40.82 39.49
C ALA A 94 32.65 -41.27 38.49
N TYR A 95 31.38 -41.33 38.90
CA TYR A 95 30.25 -41.57 38.00
C TYR A 95 30.11 -40.47 36.96
N ASP A 96 30.07 -39.20 37.39
CA ASP A 96 29.92 -38.03 36.52
C ASP A 96 31.11 -37.92 35.54
N ALA A 97 32.33 -38.24 35.98
CA ALA A 97 33.50 -38.33 35.09
C ALA A 97 33.36 -39.43 34.04
N PHE A 98 32.88 -40.63 34.41
CA PHE A 98 32.63 -41.71 33.46
C PHE A 98 31.49 -41.36 32.49
N PHE A 99 30.38 -40.81 32.98
CA PHE A 99 29.22 -40.41 32.18
C PHE A 99 29.61 -39.36 31.13
N ASN A 100 30.31 -38.30 31.53
CA ASN A 100 30.82 -37.28 30.60
C ASN A 100 31.94 -37.79 29.67
N SER A 101 32.54 -38.96 29.95
CA SER A 101 33.50 -39.61 29.04
C SER A 101 32.81 -40.33 27.87
N LEU A 102 31.52 -40.65 27.97
CA LEU A 102 30.77 -41.37 26.94
C LEU A 102 30.56 -40.49 25.70
N ASP A 103 30.83 -41.05 24.52
CA ASP A 103 30.79 -40.29 23.27
C ASP A 103 29.37 -39.81 22.93
N GLN A 104 28.33 -40.58 23.30
CA GLN A 104 26.92 -40.17 23.19
C GLN A 104 26.64 -38.86 23.95
N VAL A 105 27.13 -38.77 25.20
CA VAL A 105 26.97 -37.59 26.07
C VAL A 105 27.77 -36.40 25.53
N LYS A 106 28.99 -36.63 25.03
CA LYS A 106 29.81 -35.60 24.38
C LYS A 106 29.14 -35.05 23.11
N ILE A 107 28.63 -35.92 22.24
CA ILE A 107 27.93 -35.54 21.01
C ILE A 107 26.67 -34.74 21.35
N GLN A 108 25.86 -35.20 22.31
CA GLN A 108 24.65 -34.50 22.72
C GLN A 108 24.94 -33.12 23.33
N ASN A 109 25.96 -33.02 24.19
CA ASN A 109 26.42 -31.72 24.73
C ASN A 109 26.89 -30.79 23.61
N ASN A 110 27.68 -31.29 22.65
CA ASN A 110 28.16 -30.49 21.51
C ASN A 110 27.00 -29.98 20.64
N VAL A 111 26.02 -30.83 20.31
CA VAL A 111 24.82 -30.43 19.55
C VAL A 111 24.02 -29.37 20.30
N ARG A 112 23.83 -29.53 21.61
CA ARG A 112 23.16 -28.52 22.45
C ARG A 112 23.89 -27.18 22.45
N ASP A 113 25.22 -27.21 22.53
CA ASP A 113 26.03 -26.00 22.69
C ASP A 113 26.20 -25.25 21.37
N GLU A 114 26.34 -25.94 20.24
CA GLU A 114 26.25 -25.33 18.91
C GLU A 114 24.84 -24.78 18.63
N LEU A 115 23.75 -25.50 18.95
CA LEU A 115 22.38 -24.97 18.80
C LEU A 115 22.16 -23.70 19.65
N ARG A 116 22.69 -23.66 20.88
CA ARG A 116 22.64 -22.45 21.73
C ARG A 116 23.39 -21.28 21.08
N LYS A 117 24.57 -21.55 20.53
CA LYS A 117 25.44 -20.57 19.85
C LYS A 117 24.79 -20.03 18.57
N GLU A 118 24.24 -20.88 17.72
CA GLU A 118 23.47 -20.49 16.52
C GLU A 118 22.24 -19.65 16.90
N THR A 119 21.48 -20.06 17.91
CA THR A 119 20.31 -19.31 18.40
C THR A 119 20.69 -17.91 18.89
N LEU A 120 21.79 -17.79 19.64
CA LEU A 120 22.30 -16.50 20.11
C LEU A 120 22.84 -15.64 18.96
N GLN A 121 23.47 -16.24 17.96
CA GLN A 121 23.97 -15.54 16.78
C GLN A 121 22.81 -14.98 15.94
N LEU A 122 21.79 -15.79 15.66
CA LEU A 122 20.59 -15.36 14.95
C LEU A 122 19.83 -14.25 15.70
N ALA A 123 19.76 -14.34 17.04
CA ALA A 123 19.16 -13.29 17.87
C ALA A 123 19.91 -11.96 17.76
N ARG A 124 21.26 -11.98 17.79
CA ARG A 124 22.10 -10.78 17.58
C ARG A 124 21.90 -10.18 16.20
N GLU A 125 22.00 -11.00 15.15
CA GLU A 125 21.81 -10.55 13.78
C GLU A 125 20.40 -10.00 13.51
N ASN A 126 19.38 -10.43 14.26
CA ASN A 126 18.04 -9.86 14.17
C ASN A 126 17.96 -8.51 14.90
N LEU A 127 18.61 -8.37 16.05
CA LEU A 127 18.70 -7.11 16.78
C LEU A 127 19.49 -6.05 15.99
N GLU A 128 20.55 -6.44 15.29
CA GLU A 128 21.35 -5.58 14.40
C GLU A 128 20.55 -5.06 13.19
N LYS A 129 19.51 -5.79 12.76
CA LYS A 129 18.60 -5.35 11.67
C LYS A 129 17.54 -4.36 12.15
N GLU A 130 17.23 -4.32 13.45
CA GLU A 130 16.23 -3.42 14.04
C GLU A 130 16.46 -1.93 13.70
N PRO A 131 17.65 -1.32 13.91
CA PRO A 131 17.87 0.09 13.58
C PRO A 131 17.66 0.38 12.10
N ARG A 132 18.04 -0.53 11.20
CA ARG A 132 17.81 -0.35 9.75
C ARG A 132 16.34 -0.44 9.38
N ILE A 133 15.57 -1.31 10.04
CA ILE A 133 14.11 -1.39 9.86
C ILE A 133 13.44 -0.11 10.36
N LEU A 134 13.86 0.44 11.50
CA LEU A 134 13.36 1.71 12.03
C LEU A 134 13.69 2.89 11.12
N GLU A 135 14.91 2.97 10.59
CA GLU A 135 15.32 3.99 9.63
C GLU A 135 14.45 3.96 8.36
N LEU A 136 14.26 2.77 7.75
CA LEU A 136 13.42 2.61 6.57
C LEU A 136 11.95 2.97 6.85
N ARG A 137 11.40 2.59 8.01
CA ARG A 137 10.05 2.99 8.43
C ARG A 137 9.92 4.50 8.59
N ASN A 138 10.93 5.17 9.13
CA ASN A 138 10.96 6.63 9.25
C ASN A 138 11.01 7.30 7.87
N GLN A 139 11.89 6.83 6.97
CA GLN A 139 11.97 7.31 5.59
C GLN A 139 10.64 7.16 4.84
N CYS A 140 10.01 5.99 4.90
CA CYS A 140 8.68 5.77 4.32
C CYS A 140 7.60 6.69 4.94
N THR A 141 7.69 6.97 6.24
CA THR A 141 6.76 7.88 6.91
C THR A 141 6.92 9.31 6.40
N ILE A 142 8.17 9.80 6.30
CA ILE A 142 8.50 11.13 5.77
C ILE A 142 8.01 11.26 4.33
N ILE A 143 8.40 10.35 3.43
CA ILE A 143 7.99 10.39 2.01
C ILE A 143 6.46 10.40 1.87
N ARG A 144 5.75 9.65 2.72
CA ARG A 144 4.28 9.63 2.72
C ARG A 144 3.65 10.94 3.22
N THR A 145 4.22 11.59 4.23
CA THR A 145 3.64 12.81 4.83
C THR A 145 4.11 14.11 4.19
N THR A 146 5.25 14.13 3.51
CA THR A 146 5.78 15.33 2.83
C THR A 146 5.62 15.22 1.32
N GLU A 147 6.36 14.32 0.66
CA GLU A 147 6.47 14.25 -0.79
C GLU A 147 5.16 13.80 -1.46
N LEU A 148 4.56 12.70 -0.99
CA LEU A 148 3.31 12.18 -1.53
C LEU A 148 2.15 13.15 -1.28
N ALA A 149 2.05 13.71 -0.09
CA ALA A 149 0.99 14.67 0.27
C ALA A 149 1.07 15.94 -0.59
N ALA A 150 2.26 16.53 -0.75
CA ALA A 150 2.46 17.71 -1.59
C ALA A 150 2.22 17.41 -3.09
N ALA A 151 2.57 16.20 -3.56
CA ALA A 151 2.26 15.78 -4.92
C ALA A 151 0.76 15.61 -5.16
N GLN A 152 0.01 15.09 -4.17
CA GLN A 152 -1.45 14.95 -4.21
C GLN A 152 -2.15 16.30 -4.17
N GLU A 153 -1.72 17.24 -3.32
CA GLU A 153 -2.23 18.62 -3.28
C GLU A 153 -2.04 19.32 -4.64
N LYS A 154 -0.84 19.21 -5.21
CA LYS A 154 -0.52 19.79 -6.53
C LYS A 154 -1.35 19.14 -7.66
N LEU A 155 -1.61 17.84 -7.60
CA LEU A 155 -2.51 17.16 -8.53
C LEU A 155 -3.93 17.74 -8.44
N ALA A 156 -4.48 17.81 -7.22
CA ALA A 156 -5.84 18.29 -6.98
C ALA A 156 -6.03 19.75 -7.45
N GLU A 157 -5.05 20.62 -7.22
CA GLU A 157 -5.10 22.01 -7.72
C GLU A 157 -5.04 22.08 -9.24
N LEU A 158 -4.22 21.26 -9.91
CA LEU A 158 -4.18 21.19 -11.38
C LEU A 158 -5.48 20.63 -11.97
N GLU A 159 -6.11 19.66 -11.31
CA GLU A 159 -7.42 19.12 -11.69
C GLU A 159 -8.52 20.17 -11.53
N ARG A 160 -8.50 20.93 -10.43
CA ARG A 160 -9.41 22.07 -10.20
C ARG A 160 -9.25 23.15 -11.28
N GLN A 161 -8.02 23.55 -11.60
CA GLN A 161 -7.73 24.51 -12.68
C GLN A 161 -8.21 23.99 -14.05
N LYS A 162 -7.98 22.71 -14.35
CA LYS A 162 -8.48 22.07 -15.58
C LYS A 162 -10.01 22.09 -15.64
N GLU A 163 -10.71 21.77 -14.56
CA GLU A 163 -12.18 21.81 -14.52
C GLU A 163 -12.71 23.24 -14.69
N GLU A 164 -12.11 24.22 -14.00
CA GLU A 164 -12.46 25.64 -14.12
C GLU A 164 -12.29 26.15 -15.57
N ILE A 165 -11.18 25.81 -16.22
CA ILE A 165 -10.94 26.10 -17.64
C ILE A 165 -12.02 25.43 -18.49
N LEU A 166 -12.22 24.11 -18.39
CA LEU A 166 -13.22 23.37 -19.18
C LEU A 166 -14.65 23.92 -19.00
N LYS A 167 -15.02 24.32 -17.78
CA LYS A 167 -16.29 24.97 -17.47
C LYS A 167 -16.41 26.34 -18.15
N SER A 168 -15.36 27.16 -18.10
CA SER A 168 -15.31 28.50 -18.71
C SER A 168 -15.32 28.51 -20.25
N TYR A 169 -14.84 27.41 -20.87
CA TYR A 169 -14.85 27.15 -22.32
C TYR A 169 -15.94 26.16 -22.74
N SER A 170 -16.85 25.78 -21.85
CA SER A 170 -17.99 24.92 -22.20
C SER A 170 -18.88 25.59 -23.25
N PRO A 171 -19.54 24.83 -24.15
CA PRO A 171 -20.41 25.41 -25.17
C PRO A 171 -21.47 26.35 -24.61
N ALA A 172 -22.06 25.99 -23.45
CA ALA A 172 -23.03 26.83 -22.74
C ALA A 172 -22.41 28.14 -22.23
N ALA A 173 -21.21 28.12 -21.64
CA ALA A 173 -20.54 29.33 -21.17
C ALA A 173 -20.11 30.24 -22.32
N LEU A 174 -19.68 29.67 -23.46
CA LEU A 174 -19.33 30.43 -24.66
C LEU A 174 -20.56 31.04 -25.34
N LEU A 175 -21.68 30.31 -25.39
CA LEU A 175 -22.98 30.83 -25.86
C LEU A 175 -23.49 31.96 -24.96
N GLY A 176 -23.39 31.81 -23.63
CA GLY A 176 -23.72 32.86 -22.66
C GLY A 176 -22.90 34.13 -22.90
N LYS A 177 -21.56 34.02 -22.92
CA LYS A 177 -20.66 35.15 -23.24
C LYS A 177 -20.99 35.84 -24.57
N LEU A 178 -21.39 35.07 -25.59
CA LEU A 178 -21.80 35.62 -26.89
C LEU A 178 -23.16 36.34 -26.82
N HIS A 179 -24.09 35.84 -26.00
CA HIS A 179 -25.39 36.46 -25.73
C HIS A 179 -25.23 37.77 -24.93
N ASP A 180 -24.44 37.78 -23.87
CA ASP A 180 -24.13 38.98 -23.08
C ASP A 180 -23.46 40.05 -23.96
N ALA A 181 -22.51 39.64 -24.82
CA ALA A 181 -21.90 40.52 -25.80
C ALA A 181 -22.87 41.01 -26.90
N MET A 182 -23.98 40.32 -27.13
CA MET A 182 -25.04 40.77 -28.04
C MET A 182 -25.91 41.83 -27.34
N ILE A 183 -26.36 41.57 -26.11
CA ILE A 183 -27.12 42.52 -25.27
C ILE A 183 -26.34 43.83 -25.11
N LYS A 184 -25.05 43.76 -24.75
CA LYS A 184 -24.22 44.95 -24.55
C LYS A 184 -24.14 45.86 -25.80
N VAL A 185 -24.08 45.31 -27.00
CA VAL A 185 -24.07 46.11 -28.25
C VAL A 185 -25.45 46.71 -28.54
N ASP A 186 -26.51 46.06 -28.08
CA ASP A 186 -27.87 46.59 -28.12
C ASP A 186 -27.99 47.81 -27.20
N GLU A 187 -27.56 47.68 -25.94
CA GLU A 187 -27.48 48.76 -24.95
C GLU A 187 -26.62 49.93 -25.43
N GLU A 188 -25.43 49.67 -26.00
CA GLU A 188 -24.58 50.69 -26.62
C GLU A 188 -25.29 51.44 -27.76
N SER A 189 -26.21 50.76 -28.48
CA SER A 189 -26.98 51.38 -29.57
C SER A 189 -28.17 52.22 -29.05
N GLU A 190 -28.79 51.84 -27.94
CA GLU A 190 -29.80 52.63 -27.25
C GLU A 190 -29.18 53.87 -26.56
N GLN A 191 -28.01 53.73 -25.94
CA GLN A 191 -27.23 54.86 -25.42
C GLN A 191 -26.84 55.84 -26.54
N LEU A 192 -26.45 55.33 -27.70
CA LEU A 192 -26.17 56.16 -28.88
C LEU A 192 -27.44 56.88 -29.38
N HIS A 193 -28.62 56.25 -29.27
CA HIS A 193 -29.89 56.86 -29.61
C HIS A 193 -30.29 57.97 -28.62
N ALA A 194 -30.11 57.76 -27.31
CA ALA A 194 -30.34 58.79 -26.28
C ALA A 194 -29.51 60.06 -26.56
N LYS A 195 -28.22 59.91 -26.90
CA LYS A 195 -27.33 61.02 -27.25
C LYS A 195 -27.78 61.84 -28.46
N LEU A 196 -28.49 61.23 -29.41
CA LEU A 196 -29.09 61.96 -30.55
C LEU A 196 -30.28 62.82 -30.08
N LEU A 197 -31.12 62.31 -29.18
CA LEU A 197 -32.26 63.04 -28.61
C LEU A 197 -31.79 64.22 -27.74
N GLU A 198 -30.71 64.02 -26.98
CA GLU A 198 -30.01 65.04 -26.18
C GLU A 198 -29.22 66.05 -27.04
N LYS A 199 -29.11 65.80 -28.36
CA LYS A 199 -28.37 66.60 -29.35
C LYS A 199 -26.85 66.67 -29.08
N GLU A 200 -26.30 65.70 -28.37
CA GLU A 200 -24.84 65.56 -28.17
C GLU A 200 -24.10 65.15 -29.46
N ILE A 201 -24.82 64.56 -30.42
CA ILE A 201 -24.28 64.08 -31.69
C ILE A 201 -25.16 64.52 -32.88
N ASP A 202 -24.52 64.78 -34.02
CA ASP A 202 -25.21 65.08 -35.27
C ASP A 202 -25.76 63.82 -35.95
N LEU A 203 -26.82 64.00 -36.75
CA LEU A 203 -27.51 62.90 -37.44
C LEU A 203 -26.58 62.09 -38.38
N PRO A 204 -25.71 62.68 -39.22
CA PRO A 204 -24.73 61.93 -40.00
C PRO A 204 -23.82 61.02 -39.14
N THR A 205 -23.24 61.54 -38.07
CA THR A 205 -22.41 60.76 -37.14
C THR A 205 -23.20 59.66 -36.43
N PHE A 206 -24.44 59.94 -36.01
CA PHE A 206 -25.34 58.92 -35.44
C PHE A 206 -25.56 57.78 -36.42
N VAL A 207 -26.01 58.06 -37.65
CA VAL A 207 -26.31 57.02 -38.66
C VAL A 207 -25.07 56.16 -38.95
N GLN A 208 -23.88 56.78 -39.05
CA GLN A 208 -22.63 56.05 -39.27
C GLN A 208 -22.28 55.11 -38.11
N LYS A 209 -22.41 55.56 -36.85
CA LYS A 209 -22.11 54.77 -35.64
C LYS A 209 -23.16 53.68 -35.40
N TYR A 210 -24.45 54.03 -35.50
CA TYR A 210 -25.58 53.13 -35.26
C TYR A 210 -25.58 51.97 -36.26
N LYS A 211 -25.31 52.23 -37.55
CA LYS A 211 -25.15 51.19 -38.56
C LYS A 211 -24.05 50.18 -38.20
N LYS A 212 -22.91 50.63 -37.65
CA LYS A 212 -21.80 49.75 -37.21
C LYS A 212 -22.21 48.90 -36.00
N LEU A 213 -22.88 49.48 -35.01
CA LEU A 213 -23.39 48.75 -33.84
C LEU A 213 -24.41 47.69 -34.24
N ARG A 214 -25.48 48.05 -34.97
CA ARG A 214 -26.50 47.08 -35.40
C ARG A 214 -25.94 46.00 -36.34
N THR A 215 -24.99 46.32 -37.22
CA THR A 215 -24.27 45.29 -38.01
C THR A 215 -23.54 44.28 -37.11
N THR A 216 -22.91 44.77 -36.03
CA THR A 216 -22.20 43.93 -35.06
C THR A 216 -23.17 43.07 -34.24
N TYR A 217 -24.30 43.65 -33.79
CA TYR A 217 -25.39 42.94 -33.13
C TYR A 217 -25.93 41.80 -34.01
N HIS A 218 -26.36 42.08 -35.23
CA HIS A 218 -26.96 41.06 -36.11
C HIS A 218 -25.94 39.96 -36.47
N ARG A 219 -24.65 40.29 -36.64
CA ARG A 219 -23.60 39.29 -36.84
C ARG A 219 -23.44 38.37 -35.62
N ARG A 220 -23.51 38.90 -34.39
CA ARG A 220 -23.49 38.10 -33.15
C ARG A 220 -24.76 37.26 -32.99
N ALA A 221 -25.93 37.83 -33.31
CA ALA A 221 -27.22 37.13 -33.26
C ALA A 221 -27.27 35.91 -34.21
N LEU A 222 -26.82 36.08 -35.46
CA LEU A 222 -26.73 34.98 -36.43
C LEU A 222 -25.74 33.90 -35.98
N LEU A 223 -24.57 34.29 -35.47
CA LEU A 223 -23.58 33.35 -34.93
C LEU A 223 -24.13 32.58 -33.71
N HIS A 224 -24.80 33.27 -32.80
CA HIS A 224 -25.42 32.66 -31.61
C HIS A 224 -26.54 31.69 -32.00
N LEU A 225 -27.40 32.05 -32.96
CA LEU A 225 -28.43 31.17 -33.49
C LEU A 225 -27.82 29.90 -34.10
N ALA A 226 -26.83 30.05 -34.98
CA ALA A 226 -26.16 28.92 -35.64
C ALA A 226 -25.46 28.00 -34.63
N ALA A 227 -24.72 28.58 -33.67
CA ALA A 227 -24.05 27.84 -32.61
C ALA A 227 -25.06 27.10 -31.71
N LYS A 228 -26.18 27.74 -31.33
CA LYS A 228 -27.24 27.11 -30.55
C LYS A 228 -27.89 25.94 -31.31
N THR A 229 -28.11 26.05 -32.61
CA THR A 229 -28.62 24.94 -33.44
C THR A 229 -27.63 23.80 -33.66
N SER A 230 -26.32 24.01 -33.43
CA SER A 230 -25.29 22.98 -33.55
C SER A 230 -24.94 22.25 -32.24
N VAL A 231 -25.49 22.72 -31.11
CA VAL A 231 -25.24 22.17 -29.75
C VAL A 231 -26.46 21.41 -29.21
N CYS A 232 -27.62 21.53 -29.87
CA CYS A 232 -28.79 20.69 -29.67
C CYS A 232 -28.73 19.43 -30.54
#